data_AF-R0HZF9-F1
#
_entry.id   AF-R0HZF9-F1
#
_cell.length_a   1.000
_cell.length_b   1.000
_cell.length_c   1.000
_cell.angle_alpha   90.00
_cell.angle_beta   90.00
_cell.angle_gamma   90.00
#
_symmetry.space_group_name_H-M   'P 1'
#
loop_
_entity.id
_entity.type
_entity.pdbx_description
1 polymer ?
#
loop_
_entity_poly.entity_id
_entity_poly.type
_entity_poly.pdbx_seq_one_letter_code
_entity_poly.pdbx_strand_id
1 'polypeptide(L)'
;MMALQAATSMFCFSGPTLRSNSLTSSRRSISIKASSSKLSNSRSNLLKGRALSSSDGSTQESPDVVCFGEMLIDFVPTTSGLSLADAPAFKKAPGGAPANVAVGIARLGGSSAFIGKVGEDEFGYMLASILKDNNVNNEGMRFDPGARTALAFVTLTSEGEREFMFYRNPSADMLLEESELDLDLIKKAKIFHYGSISLITEPCKSAHIAAAKAAKEAGVLLSYDPNLRLPLWPSPDNARDEILSIWDTADIIKVIFIGYIWICYLSLYIWI
;
A
#
# COMPACT_ATOMS: atom_id res chain seq x y z
N MET A 1 2.62 33.82 2.86
CA MET A 1 2.55 35.20 3.37
C MET A 1 1.23 35.32 4.14
N MET A 2 1.30 35.64 5.44
CA MET A 2 0.24 35.82 6.45
C MET A 2 -0.48 34.52 6.93
N ALA A 3 -0.26 33.98 8.14
CA ALA A 3 -0.40 34.49 9.53
C ALA A 3 -1.89 34.63 9.95
N LEU A 4 -2.44 33.70 10.75
CA LEU A 4 -2.45 33.66 12.23
C LEU A 4 -3.24 34.81 12.87
N GLN A 5 -4.39 34.48 13.46
CA GLN A 5 -5.01 35.29 14.53
C GLN A 5 -5.85 34.40 15.45
N ALA A 6 -5.49 34.44 16.74
CA ALA A 6 -6.18 33.82 17.87
C ALA A 6 -7.20 34.80 18.47
N ALA A 7 -8.24 34.29 19.16
CA ALA A 7 -8.75 34.80 20.45
C ALA A 7 -10.12 34.20 20.87
N THR A 8 -10.08 33.36 21.92
CA THR A 8 -10.81 33.42 23.22
C THR A 8 -12.35 33.56 23.39
N SER A 9 -12.83 32.80 24.41
CA SER A 9 -14.03 32.93 25.28
C SER A 9 -15.36 32.35 24.75
N MET A 10 -16.30 31.75 25.50
CA MET A 10 -16.52 31.53 26.94
C MET A 10 -17.78 30.60 27.13
N PHE A 11 -17.85 29.89 28.27
CA PHE A 11 -19.03 29.41 29.05
C PHE A 11 -20.00 28.28 28.61
N CYS A 12 -19.98 27.21 29.44
CA CYS A 12 -21.05 26.42 30.11
C CYS A 12 -22.31 25.89 29.37
N PHE A 13 -22.60 24.58 29.52
CA PHE A 13 -23.52 24.04 30.55
C PHE A 13 -23.56 22.49 30.60
N SER A 14 -24.11 22.00 31.71
CA SER A 14 -24.09 20.68 32.37
C SER A 14 -24.99 19.57 31.76
N GLY A 15 -24.78 18.31 32.19
CA GLY A 15 -25.45 17.04 31.75
C GLY A 15 -26.93 16.84 32.15
N PRO A 16 -27.47 15.63 32.47
CA PRO A 16 -26.84 14.33 32.75
C PRO A 16 -27.50 13.06 32.12
N THR A 17 -26.91 11.91 32.47
CA THR A 17 -27.28 10.46 32.44
C THR A 17 -28.75 10.02 32.42
N LEU A 18 -29.04 8.81 31.87
CA LEU A 18 -29.63 7.65 32.60
C LEU A 18 -29.84 6.36 31.74
N ARG A 19 -29.27 5.25 32.25
CA ARG A 19 -29.79 3.87 32.48
C ARG A 19 -30.55 3.02 31.42
N SER A 20 -29.91 1.87 31.15
CA SER A 20 -30.36 0.45 31.24
C SER A 20 -31.75 0.01 30.74
N ASN A 21 -31.76 -1.06 29.94
CA ASN A 21 -32.44 -2.31 30.32
C ASN A 21 -32.01 -3.53 29.48
N SER A 22 -31.78 -4.63 30.19
CA SER A 22 -31.53 -5.99 29.72
C SER A 22 -32.85 -6.70 29.42
N LEU A 23 -32.93 -7.43 28.30
CA LEU A 23 -33.94 -8.47 28.08
C LEU A 23 -33.27 -9.72 27.52
N THR A 24 -33.32 -10.78 28.32
CA THR A 24 -32.89 -12.14 28.01
C THR A 24 -33.98 -12.85 27.20
N SER A 25 -33.60 -13.45 26.08
CA SER A 25 -34.49 -14.28 25.26
C SER A 25 -33.84 -15.64 25.02
N SER A 26 -34.46 -16.66 25.63
CA SER A 26 -34.19 -18.09 25.50
C SER A 26 -34.03 -18.54 24.04
N ARG A 27 -32.87 -19.12 23.70
CA ARG A 27 -32.64 -19.82 22.42
C ARG A 27 -32.80 -21.33 22.63
N ARG A 28 -33.80 -21.91 21.95
CA ARG A 28 -33.91 -23.36 21.74
C ARG A 28 -32.83 -23.80 20.75
N SER A 29 -31.96 -24.71 21.19
CA SER A 29 -30.95 -25.37 20.35
C SER A 29 -31.60 -26.49 19.52
N ILE A 30 -31.63 -26.34 18.20
CA ILE A 30 -31.92 -27.42 17.26
C ILE A 30 -30.58 -27.99 16.81
N SER A 31 -30.32 -29.25 17.14
CA SER A 31 -29.14 -29.98 16.73
C SER A 31 -29.39 -30.63 15.37
N ILE A 32 -28.70 -30.18 14.33
CA ILE A 32 -28.69 -30.81 13.00
C ILE A 32 -27.42 -31.66 12.91
N LYS A 33 -27.58 -32.98 12.90
CA LYS A 33 -26.50 -33.92 12.56
C LYS A 33 -26.30 -33.90 11.05
N ALA A 34 -25.18 -33.35 10.58
CA ALA A 34 -24.73 -33.54 9.21
C ALA A 34 -23.76 -34.73 9.15
N SER A 35 -24.13 -35.74 8.36
CA SER A 35 -23.30 -36.90 8.06
C SER A 35 -22.13 -36.50 7.15
N SER A 36 -20.91 -36.88 7.52
CA SER A 36 -19.71 -36.68 6.71
C SER A 36 -19.66 -37.67 5.54
N SER A 37 -20.00 -37.20 4.34
CA SER A 37 -19.60 -37.87 3.10
C SER A 37 -18.34 -37.19 2.56
N LYS A 38 -17.25 -37.94 2.47
CA LYS A 38 -16.01 -37.56 1.79
C LYS A 38 -16.32 -37.16 0.34
N LEU A 39 -16.09 -35.89 0.00
CA LEU A 39 -15.81 -35.49 -1.37
C LEU A 39 -14.40 -34.90 -1.42
N SER A 40 -13.46 -35.69 -1.93
CA SER A 40 -12.25 -35.19 -2.54
C SER A 40 -12.61 -34.51 -3.86
N ASN A 41 -12.13 -33.29 -4.09
CA ASN A 41 -11.42 -32.91 -5.32
C ASN A 41 -11.14 -31.41 -5.38
N SER A 42 -9.85 -31.10 -5.57
CA SER A 42 -9.35 -30.21 -6.64
C SER A 42 -10.09 -28.88 -6.85
N ARG A 43 -9.80 -27.87 -6.01
CA ARG A 43 -10.23 -26.47 -6.25
C ARG A 43 -9.19 -25.40 -5.88
N SER A 44 -7.91 -25.74 -5.76
CA SER A 44 -6.87 -24.80 -5.30
C SER A 44 -6.11 -24.05 -6.41
N ASN A 45 -6.44 -24.20 -7.69
CA ASN A 45 -5.66 -23.63 -8.80
C ASN A 45 -6.35 -22.50 -9.60
N LEU A 46 -7.43 -21.89 -9.10
CA LEU A 46 -8.26 -20.96 -9.89
C LEU A 46 -8.24 -19.49 -9.41
N LEU A 47 -7.23 -19.06 -8.66
CA LEU A 47 -7.12 -17.67 -8.14
C LEU A 47 -5.82 -16.98 -8.55
N LYS A 48 -5.30 -17.26 -9.75
CA LYS A 48 -4.14 -16.51 -10.28
C LYS A 48 -4.61 -15.17 -10.82
N GLY A 49 -3.99 -14.08 -10.36
CA GLY A 49 -4.30 -12.75 -10.83
C GLY A 49 -4.03 -12.61 -12.33
N ARG A 50 -4.92 -11.91 -13.03
CA ARG A 50 -4.81 -11.75 -14.49
C ARG A 50 -3.86 -10.60 -14.81
N ALA A 51 -2.93 -10.82 -15.73
CA ALA A 51 -2.15 -9.75 -16.36
C ALA A 51 -2.99 -9.00 -17.40
N LEU A 52 -2.77 -7.69 -17.56
CA LEU A 52 -3.39 -6.93 -18.65
C LEU A 52 -2.84 -7.43 -20.00
N SER A 53 -3.72 -7.72 -20.95
CA SER A 53 -3.33 -8.01 -22.32
C SER A 53 -3.04 -6.70 -23.07
N SER A 54 -1.78 -6.44 -23.43
CA SER A 54 -1.45 -5.38 -24.38
C SER A 54 -1.72 -5.85 -25.82
N SER A 55 -2.34 -4.99 -26.63
CA SER A 55 -2.67 -5.25 -28.04
C SER A 55 -2.16 -4.12 -28.93
N ASP A 56 -0.88 -3.72 -28.75
CA ASP A 56 -0.21 -2.83 -29.68
C ASP A 56 1.26 -3.24 -29.87
N GLY A 57 1.60 -3.57 -31.12
CA GLY A 57 2.89 -4.06 -31.57
C GLY A 57 3.95 -2.98 -31.75
N SER A 58 4.09 -2.05 -30.79
CA SER A 58 5.27 -1.18 -30.72
C SER A 58 6.37 -1.90 -29.95
N THR A 59 7.59 -1.94 -30.47
CA THR A 59 8.79 -2.29 -29.71
C THR A 59 8.94 -1.30 -28.55
N GLN A 60 8.37 -1.64 -27.40
CA GLN A 60 8.50 -0.84 -26.17
C GLN A 60 9.97 -0.89 -25.75
N GLU A 61 10.64 0.26 -25.77
CA GLU A 61 11.95 0.40 -25.15
C GLU A 61 11.86 0.00 -23.67
N SER A 62 12.86 -0.72 -23.19
CA SER A 62 12.94 -1.15 -21.79
C SER A 62 12.84 0.05 -20.84
N PRO A 63 12.00 0.01 -19.80
CA PRO A 63 11.83 1.15 -18.90
C PRO A 63 13.13 1.46 -18.16
N ASP A 64 13.40 2.75 -17.93
CA ASP A 64 14.57 3.14 -17.14
C ASP A 64 14.38 2.72 -15.68
N VAL A 65 13.17 2.89 -15.15
CA VAL A 65 12.85 2.61 -13.75
C VAL A 65 11.61 1.73 -13.63
N VAL A 66 11.74 0.61 -12.92
CA VAL A 66 10.62 -0.23 -12.51
C VAL A 66 10.31 0.04 -11.04
N CYS A 67 9.10 0.50 -10.74
CA CYS A 67 8.64 0.72 -9.37
C CYS A 67 7.78 -0.45 -8.91
N PHE A 68 8.06 -0.98 -7.72
CA PHE A 68 7.40 -2.15 -7.15
C PHE A 68 6.73 -1.84 -5.82
N GLY A 69 5.46 -2.24 -5.67
CA GLY A 69 4.77 -2.25 -4.39
C GLY A 69 3.28 -1.93 -4.51
N GLU A 70 2.78 -1.09 -3.61
CA GLU A 70 1.35 -0.82 -3.46
C GLU A 70 0.85 0.32 -4.35
N MET A 71 -0.40 0.16 -4.82
CA MET A 71 -1.19 1.21 -5.44
C MET A 71 -2.62 1.11 -4.89
N LEU A 72 -3.18 2.24 -4.45
CA LEU A 72 -4.41 2.26 -3.67
C LEU A 72 -5.21 3.54 -3.90
N ILE A 73 -6.39 3.65 -3.28
CA ILE A 73 -7.20 4.88 -3.32
C ILE A 73 -7.07 5.62 -1.99
N ASP A 74 -6.60 6.87 -2.06
CA ASP A 74 -6.66 7.82 -0.95
C ASP A 74 -8.01 8.56 -0.98
N PHE A 75 -8.74 8.50 0.12
CA PHE A 75 -9.92 9.33 0.39
C PHE A 75 -9.48 10.51 1.25
N VAL A 76 -9.40 11.69 0.62
CA VAL A 76 -9.00 12.94 1.27
C VAL A 76 -10.25 13.77 1.57
N PRO A 77 -10.44 14.28 2.80
CA PRO A 77 -11.63 15.03 3.18
C PRO A 77 -11.69 16.32 2.38
N THR A 78 -12.91 16.70 2.03
CA THR A 78 -13.19 17.97 1.35
C THR A 78 -13.03 19.17 2.28
N THR A 79 -13.05 18.94 3.59
CA THR A 79 -12.87 19.96 4.64
C THR A 79 -11.76 19.51 5.59
N SER A 80 -10.75 20.35 5.80
CA SER A 80 -9.63 20.10 6.71
C SER A 80 -9.98 20.39 8.18
N GLY A 81 -9.23 19.79 9.10
CA GLY A 81 -9.38 20.04 10.55
C GLY A 81 -10.51 19.25 11.22
N LEU A 82 -11.08 18.26 10.52
CA LEU A 82 -12.17 17.41 11.03
C LEU A 82 -11.68 15.99 11.24
N SER A 83 -12.30 15.26 12.18
CA SER A 83 -12.08 13.83 12.30
C SER A 83 -12.61 13.08 11.07
N LEU A 84 -12.19 11.82 10.89
CA LEU A 84 -12.75 10.97 9.84
C LEU A 84 -14.27 10.77 9.96
N ALA A 85 -14.80 10.74 11.18
CA ALA A 85 -16.22 10.55 11.43
C ALA A 85 -17.04 11.82 11.13
N ASP A 86 -16.45 12.99 11.31
CA ASP A 86 -17.11 14.28 11.11
C ASP A 86 -16.96 14.83 9.68
N ALA A 87 -16.03 14.27 8.89
CA ALA A 87 -15.81 14.67 7.52
C ALA A 87 -17.07 14.39 6.66
N PRO A 88 -17.70 15.43 6.06
CA PRO A 88 -18.97 15.27 5.36
C PRO A 88 -18.84 14.59 3.99
N ALA A 89 -17.66 14.69 3.37
CA ALA A 89 -17.38 14.12 2.07
C ALA A 89 -15.88 13.95 1.86
N PHE A 90 -15.53 12.93 1.07
CA PHE A 90 -14.16 12.63 0.67
C PHE A 90 -14.03 12.71 -0.85
N LYS A 91 -12.88 13.22 -1.30
CA LYS A 91 -12.45 13.14 -2.69
C LYS A 91 -11.47 11.97 -2.82
N LYS A 92 -11.78 11.06 -3.75
CA LYS A 92 -10.86 9.99 -4.13
C LYS A 92 -9.65 10.53 -4.91
N ALA A 93 -8.47 10.02 -4.61
CA ALA A 93 -7.22 10.28 -5.32
C ALA A 93 -6.45 8.97 -5.49
N PRO A 94 -5.69 8.78 -6.59
CA PRO A 94 -4.74 7.68 -6.67
C PRO A 94 -3.64 7.87 -5.63
N GLY A 95 -3.29 6.78 -4.95
CA GLY A 95 -2.26 6.71 -3.92
C GLY A 95 -1.33 5.51 -4.13
N GLY A 96 -0.41 5.34 -3.18
CA GLY A 96 0.68 4.36 -3.24
C GLY A 96 2.02 5.01 -3.54
N ALA A 97 3.00 4.83 -2.66
CA ALA A 97 4.27 5.54 -2.78
C ALA A 97 5.08 5.11 -4.01
N PRO A 98 5.26 3.81 -4.32
CA PRO A 98 5.97 3.38 -5.52
C PRO A 98 5.25 3.79 -6.80
N ALA A 99 3.90 3.76 -6.82
CA ALA A 99 3.11 4.22 -7.97
C ALA A 99 3.31 5.73 -8.23
N ASN A 100 3.33 6.54 -7.17
CA ASN A 100 3.61 7.97 -7.28
C ASN A 100 5.02 8.26 -7.81
N VAL A 101 6.02 7.45 -7.46
CA VAL A 101 7.38 7.57 -8.02
C VAL A 101 7.38 7.26 -9.52
N ALA A 102 6.72 6.19 -9.95
CA ALA A 102 6.63 5.84 -11.37
C ALA A 102 6.00 6.98 -12.19
N VAL A 103 4.88 7.54 -11.72
CA VAL A 103 4.22 8.69 -12.36
C VAL A 103 5.11 9.94 -12.35
N GLY A 104 5.82 10.18 -11.25
CA GLY A 104 6.77 11.30 -11.14
C GLY A 104 7.88 11.22 -12.19
N ILE A 105 8.46 10.04 -12.39
CA ILE A 105 9.52 9.79 -13.38
C ILE A 105 8.97 10.05 -14.80
N ALA A 106 7.81 9.50 -15.13
CA ALA A 106 7.19 9.69 -16.44
C ALA A 106 6.89 11.17 -16.73
N ARG A 107 6.39 11.91 -15.74
CA ARG A 107 6.14 13.36 -15.85
C ARG A 107 7.40 14.19 -16.02
N LEU A 108 8.55 13.72 -15.53
CA LEU A 108 9.85 14.34 -15.73
C LEU A 108 10.51 13.97 -17.07
N GLY A 109 9.84 13.16 -17.90
CA GLY A 109 10.32 12.75 -19.21
C GLY A 109 11.15 11.46 -19.22
N GLY A 110 11.26 10.75 -18.10
CA GLY A 110 11.88 9.43 -18.03
C GLY A 110 10.92 8.31 -18.41
N SER A 111 11.44 7.10 -18.68
CA SER A 111 10.61 5.91 -18.89
C SER A 111 10.43 5.12 -17.59
N SER A 112 9.20 4.83 -17.21
CA SER A 112 8.91 4.06 -15.99
C SER A 112 7.87 2.97 -16.21
N ALA A 113 7.96 1.92 -15.38
CA ALA A 113 6.97 0.86 -15.30
C ALA A 113 6.58 0.60 -13.84
N PHE A 114 5.40 0.02 -13.63
CA PHE A 114 4.89 -0.33 -12.31
C PHE A 114 4.56 -1.82 -12.21
N ILE A 115 5.03 -2.45 -11.13
CA ILE A 115 4.69 -3.83 -10.75
C ILE A 115 3.96 -3.79 -9.40
N GLY A 116 2.77 -4.36 -9.38
CA GLY A 116 1.91 -4.39 -8.20
C GLY A 116 0.61 -5.11 -8.50
N LYS A 117 -0.24 -5.26 -7.48
CA LYS A 117 -1.52 -5.96 -7.58
C LYS A 117 -2.65 -5.11 -7.02
N VAL A 118 -3.74 -5.01 -7.78
CA VAL A 118 -4.97 -4.29 -7.41
C VAL A 118 -6.16 -5.23 -7.53
N GLY A 119 -7.32 -4.86 -6.97
CA GLY A 119 -8.52 -5.67 -7.11
C GLY A 119 -9.03 -5.66 -8.55
N GLU A 120 -9.69 -6.75 -8.96
CA GLU A 120 -10.50 -6.78 -10.17
C GLU A 120 -11.83 -6.04 -9.91
N ASP A 121 -11.70 -4.72 -9.74
CA ASP A 121 -12.77 -3.79 -9.40
C ASP A 121 -12.58 -2.42 -10.06
N GLU A 122 -13.62 -1.57 -9.99
CA GLU A 122 -13.62 -0.24 -10.61
C GLU A 122 -12.47 0.65 -10.12
N PHE A 123 -12.01 0.47 -8.88
CA PHE A 123 -10.85 1.19 -8.38
C PHE A 123 -9.56 0.68 -9.01
N GLY A 124 -9.38 -0.64 -9.13
CA GLY A 124 -8.24 -1.24 -9.80
C GLY A 124 -8.13 -0.81 -11.27
N TYR A 125 -9.25 -0.84 -12.01
CA TYR A 125 -9.26 -0.40 -13.41
C TYR A 125 -8.97 1.11 -13.55
N MET A 126 -9.50 1.93 -12.66
CA MET A 126 -9.17 3.36 -12.60
C MET A 126 -7.67 3.58 -12.37
N LEU A 127 -7.06 2.88 -11.42
CA LEU A 127 -5.65 3.01 -11.10
C LEU A 127 -4.76 2.62 -12.29
N ALA A 128 -5.10 1.52 -12.99
CA ALA A 128 -4.40 1.12 -14.21
C ALA A 128 -4.54 2.14 -15.35
N SER A 129 -5.72 2.75 -15.51
CA SER A 129 -5.92 3.86 -16.47
C SER A 129 -5.06 5.05 -16.12
N ILE A 130 -4.97 5.42 -14.84
CA ILE A 130 -4.16 6.56 -14.39
C ILE A 130 -2.67 6.35 -14.73
N LEU A 131 -2.14 5.13 -14.56
CA LEU A 131 -0.77 4.84 -14.98
C LEU A 131 -0.60 5.03 -16.49
N LYS A 132 -1.51 4.46 -17.29
CA LYS A 132 -1.48 4.58 -18.75
C LYS A 132 -1.57 6.04 -19.21
N ASP A 133 -2.47 6.82 -18.63
CA ASP A 133 -2.68 8.24 -18.94
C ASP A 133 -1.48 9.11 -18.56
N ASN A 134 -0.63 8.65 -17.65
CA ASN A 134 0.64 9.29 -17.29
C ASN A 134 1.86 8.67 -17.98
N ASN A 135 1.65 7.87 -19.03
CA ASN A 135 2.71 7.18 -19.79
C ASN A 135 3.61 6.25 -18.95
N VAL A 136 3.05 5.62 -17.91
CA VAL A 136 3.73 4.57 -17.14
C VAL A 136 3.37 3.21 -17.75
N ASN A 137 4.36 2.38 -18.06
CA ASN A 137 4.13 1.00 -18.47
C ASN A 137 3.49 0.22 -17.31
N ASN A 138 2.27 -0.29 -17.52
CA ASN A 138 1.48 -1.01 -16.52
C ASN A 138 1.35 -2.52 -16.82
N GLU A 139 2.17 -3.09 -17.71
CA GLU A 139 2.18 -4.54 -18.03
C GLU A 139 2.53 -5.40 -16.81
N GLY A 140 3.27 -4.83 -15.86
CA GLY A 140 3.60 -5.43 -14.56
C GLY A 140 2.43 -5.47 -13.56
N MET A 141 1.28 -4.86 -13.87
CA MET A 141 0.12 -4.89 -12.99
C MET A 141 -0.62 -6.23 -13.03
N ARG A 142 -1.14 -6.64 -11.88
CA ARG A 142 -2.00 -7.81 -11.71
C ARG A 142 -3.34 -7.42 -11.10
N PHE A 143 -4.39 -8.14 -11.49
CA PHE A 143 -5.75 -7.95 -10.99
C PHE A 143 -6.19 -9.18 -10.20
N ASP A 144 -6.63 -8.97 -8.96
CA ASP A 144 -7.10 -10.02 -8.07
C ASP A 144 -8.64 -10.12 -8.05
N PRO A 145 -9.24 -11.25 -8.46
CA PRO A 145 -10.70 -11.42 -8.41
C PRO A 145 -11.26 -11.66 -7.00
N GLY A 146 -10.41 -12.02 -6.03
CA GLY A 146 -10.78 -12.43 -4.68
C GLY A 146 -10.59 -11.35 -3.61
N ALA A 147 -9.74 -10.35 -3.86
CA ALA A 147 -9.47 -9.25 -2.94
C ALA A 147 -9.74 -7.88 -3.57
N ARG A 148 -10.14 -6.91 -2.73
CA ARG A 148 -10.43 -5.54 -3.18
C ARG A 148 -9.18 -4.69 -3.23
N THR A 149 -9.21 -3.66 -4.07
CA THR A 149 -8.23 -2.58 -4.06
C THR A 149 -8.18 -1.91 -2.67
N ALA A 150 -6.97 -1.69 -2.14
CA ALA A 150 -6.78 -1.05 -0.84
C ALA A 150 -7.32 0.38 -0.84
N LEU A 151 -7.86 0.81 0.30
CA LEU A 151 -8.32 2.18 0.52
C LEU A 151 -7.61 2.77 1.74
N ALA A 152 -7.30 4.06 1.70
CA ALA A 152 -6.79 4.81 2.82
C ALA A 152 -7.64 6.06 3.01
N PHE A 153 -8.24 6.22 4.18
CA PHE A 153 -8.86 7.47 4.57
C PHE A 153 -7.81 8.30 5.30
N VAL A 154 -7.57 9.50 4.80
CA VAL A 154 -6.58 10.43 5.35
C VAL A 154 -7.33 11.57 6.00
N THR A 155 -6.98 12.01 7.20
CA THR A 155 -7.44 13.31 7.69
C THR A 155 -6.29 14.13 8.26
N LEU A 156 -6.50 15.44 8.33
CA LEU A 156 -5.68 16.38 9.07
C LEU A 156 -6.50 16.88 10.25
N THR A 157 -6.05 16.59 11.47
CA THR A 157 -6.67 17.14 12.68
C THR A 157 -6.51 18.65 12.73
N SER A 158 -7.23 19.33 13.63
CA SER A 158 -7.11 20.77 13.85
C SER A 158 -5.69 21.22 14.20
N GLU A 159 -4.87 20.31 14.74
CA GLU A 159 -3.48 20.52 15.15
C GLU A 159 -2.51 20.31 13.97
N GLY A 160 -2.99 19.87 12.81
CA GLY A 160 -2.18 19.62 11.62
C GLY A 160 -1.57 18.22 11.56
N GLU A 161 -1.93 17.32 12.48
CA GLU A 161 -1.48 15.93 12.47
C GLU A 161 -2.24 15.11 11.44
N ARG A 162 -1.53 14.27 10.68
CA ARG A 162 -2.14 13.38 9.69
C ARG A 162 -2.54 12.07 10.34
N GLU A 163 -3.83 11.77 10.32
CA GLU A 163 -4.35 10.45 10.69
C GLU A 163 -4.67 9.63 9.44
N PHE A 164 -4.39 8.33 9.52
CA PHE A 164 -4.64 7.38 8.44
C PHE A 164 -5.49 6.23 8.97
N MET A 165 -6.56 5.90 8.26
CA MET A 165 -7.35 4.69 8.46
C MET A 165 -7.30 3.84 7.18
N PHE A 166 -6.62 2.70 7.26
CA PHE A 166 -6.43 1.82 6.12
C PHE A 166 -7.45 0.69 6.10
N TYR A 167 -8.09 0.49 4.94
CA TYR A 167 -8.88 -0.69 4.62
C TYR A 167 -8.00 -1.64 3.80
N ARG A 168 -7.21 -2.46 4.52
CA ARG A 168 -6.13 -3.28 3.98
C ARG A 168 -6.04 -4.67 4.64
N ASN A 169 -7.17 -5.41 4.76
CA ASN A 169 -7.26 -6.67 5.55
C ASN A 169 -8.13 -7.80 4.90
N PRO A 170 -7.60 -8.65 4.01
CA PRO A 170 -6.51 -8.37 3.08
C PRO A 170 -7.03 -7.58 1.87
N SER A 171 -6.18 -6.71 1.32
CA SER A 171 -6.37 -6.09 0.01
C SER A 171 -5.47 -6.75 -1.03
N ALA A 172 -5.76 -6.52 -2.30
CA ALA A 172 -5.07 -7.18 -3.42
C ALA A 172 -3.55 -6.96 -3.45
N ASP A 173 -3.05 -5.78 -3.03
CA ASP A 173 -1.62 -5.47 -3.01
C ASP A 173 -0.83 -6.34 -2.01
N MET A 174 -1.49 -6.90 -1.00
CA MET A 174 -0.90 -7.83 -0.04
C MET A 174 -0.74 -9.24 -0.60
N LEU A 175 -1.41 -9.54 -1.71
CA LEU A 175 -1.57 -10.89 -2.26
C LEU A 175 -0.80 -11.09 -3.57
N LEU A 176 0.14 -10.20 -3.89
CA LEU A 176 1.05 -10.42 -5.01
C LEU A 176 1.97 -11.60 -4.68
N GLU A 177 2.02 -12.58 -5.57
CA GLU A 177 2.86 -13.77 -5.39
C GLU A 177 4.11 -13.69 -6.28
N GLU A 178 5.17 -14.40 -5.88
CA GLU A 178 6.40 -14.53 -6.68
C GLU A 178 6.11 -15.05 -8.09
N SER A 179 5.15 -15.98 -8.22
CA SER A 179 4.79 -16.58 -9.52
C SER A 179 4.10 -15.61 -10.49
N GLU A 180 3.68 -14.43 -10.01
CA GLU A 180 3.02 -13.40 -10.81
C GLU A 180 3.98 -12.30 -11.28
N LEU A 181 5.23 -12.31 -10.82
CA LEU A 181 6.25 -11.32 -11.15
C LEU A 181 6.62 -11.36 -12.64
N ASP A 182 6.69 -10.18 -13.25
CA ASP A 182 7.27 -10.02 -14.58
C ASP A 182 8.79 -9.87 -14.48
N LEU A 183 9.49 -11.02 -14.48
CA LEU A 183 10.95 -11.04 -14.32
C LEU A 183 11.68 -10.39 -15.51
N ASP A 184 11.11 -10.43 -16.71
CA ASP A 184 11.72 -9.82 -17.89
C ASP A 184 11.66 -8.30 -17.82
N LEU A 185 10.53 -7.74 -17.33
CA LEU A 185 10.39 -6.31 -17.07
C LEU A 185 11.40 -5.84 -16.01
N ILE A 186 11.56 -6.60 -14.93
CA ILE A 186 12.51 -6.29 -13.85
C ILE A 186 13.96 -6.28 -14.37
N LYS A 187 14.38 -7.35 -15.07
CA LYS A 187 15.77 -7.54 -15.50
C LYS A 187 16.24 -6.55 -16.57
N LYS A 188 15.30 -5.92 -17.30
CA LYS A 188 15.60 -4.92 -18.34
C LYS A 188 15.67 -3.49 -17.81
N ALA A 189 15.31 -3.27 -16.55
CA ALA A 189 15.34 -1.94 -15.94
C ALA A 189 16.79 -1.45 -15.70
N LYS A 190 16.98 -0.13 -15.58
CA LYS A 190 18.24 0.42 -15.04
C LYS A 190 18.17 0.56 -13.52
N ILE A 191 16.99 0.87 -13.00
CA ILE A 191 16.72 1.02 -11.57
C ILE A 191 15.46 0.23 -11.19
N PHE A 192 15.54 -0.53 -10.10
CA PHE A 192 14.39 -1.15 -9.45
C PHE A 192 14.11 -0.42 -8.14
N HIS A 193 12.98 0.28 -8.07
CA HIS A 193 12.59 1.10 -6.93
C HIS A 193 11.47 0.46 -6.12
N TYR A 194 11.61 0.41 -4.79
CA TYR A 194 10.62 -0.20 -3.90
C TYR A 194 10.56 0.50 -2.54
N GLY A 195 9.45 0.29 -1.83
CA GLY A 195 9.25 0.72 -0.45
C GLY A 195 9.05 -0.44 0.52
N SER A 196 8.84 -0.15 1.80
CA SER A 196 8.77 -1.20 2.84
C SER A 196 7.40 -1.86 3.02
N ILE A 197 6.31 -1.27 2.51
CA ILE A 197 4.93 -1.72 2.78
C ILE A 197 4.67 -3.15 2.26
N SER A 198 5.34 -3.55 1.18
CA SER A 198 5.26 -4.90 0.63
C SER A 198 5.98 -5.96 1.48
N LEU A 199 6.76 -5.57 2.50
CA LEU A 199 7.42 -6.49 3.44
C LEU A 199 6.52 -6.91 4.62
N ILE A 200 5.36 -6.28 4.80
CA ILE A 200 4.56 -6.43 6.03
C ILE A 200 3.96 -7.84 6.15
N THR A 201 3.47 -8.42 5.05
CA THR A 201 2.72 -9.68 5.07
C THR A 201 3.07 -10.58 3.88
N GLU A 202 3.01 -11.90 4.11
CA GLU A 202 3.00 -12.88 3.03
C GLU A 202 1.64 -12.88 2.28
N PRO A 203 1.62 -13.23 0.98
CA PRO A 203 2.75 -13.67 0.14
C PRO A 203 3.58 -12.51 -0.47
N CYS A 204 3.14 -11.27 -0.34
CA CYS A 204 3.79 -10.12 -1.00
C CYS A 204 5.24 -9.91 -0.53
N LYS A 205 5.56 -10.22 0.73
CA LYS A 205 6.94 -10.18 1.24
C LYS A 205 7.87 -11.11 0.44
N SER A 206 7.47 -12.36 0.22
CA SER A 206 8.25 -13.30 -0.60
C SER A 206 8.41 -12.78 -2.04
N ALA A 207 7.35 -12.24 -2.63
CA ALA A 207 7.40 -11.64 -3.97
C ALA A 207 8.35 -10.44 -4.04
N HIS A 208 8.36 -9.58 -3.02
CA HIS A 208 9.30 -8.45 -2.91
C HIS A 208 10.75 -8.94 -2.94
N ILE A 209 11.09 -9.89 -2.06
CA ILE A 209 12.45 -10.40 -1.94
C ILE A 209 12.91 -11.05 -3.25
N ALA A 210 12.03 -11.83 -3.90
CA ALA A 210 12.30 -12.44 -5.20
C ALA A 210 12.53 -11.39 -6.30
N ALA A 211 11.71 -10.33 -6.34
CA ALA A 211 11.85 -9.26 -7.32
C ALA A 211 13.17 -8.48 -7.14
N ALA A 212 13.50 -8.08 -5.91
CA ALA A 212 14.75 -7.39 -5.60
C ALA A 212 15.98 -8.26 -5.90
N LYS A 213 15.90 -9.57 -5.60
CA LYS A 213 16.95 -10.53 -5.96
C LYS A 213 17.14 -10.63 -7.46
N ALA A 214 16.05 -10.77 -8.24
CA ALA A 214 16.12 -10.87 -9.69
C ALA A 214 16.71 -9.61 -10.34
N ALA A 215 16.37 -8.42 -9.81
CA ALA A 215 16.96 -7.15 -10.23
C ALA A 215 18.47 -7.12 -9.96
N LYS A 216 18.89 -7.47 -8.73
CA LYS A 216 20.30 -7.48 -8.32
C LYS A 216 21.15 -8.45 -9.16
N GLU A 217 20.64 -9.66 -9.41
CA GLU A 217 21.31 -10.66 -10.25
C GLU A 217 21.46 -10.22 -11.71
N ALA A 218 20.59 -9.33 -12.20
CA ALA A 218 20.68 -8.74 -13.53
C ALA A 218 21.54 -7.45 -13.58
N GLY A 219 22.14 -7.03 -12.46
CA GLY A 219 22.95 -5.81 -12.39
C GLY A 219 22.13 -4.53 -12.40
N VAL A 220 20.83 -4.60 -12.07
CA VAL A 220 19.94 -3.45 -11.92
C VAL A 220 20.21 -2.76 -10.59
N LEU A 221 20.25 -1.42 -10.59
CA LEU A 221 20.47 -0.64 -9.37
C LEU A 221 19.23 -0.69 -8.46
N LEU A 222 19.41 -1.03 -7.19
CA LEU A 222 18.32 -1.12 -6.22
C LEU A 222 18.15 0.21 -5.46
N SER A 223 16.97 0.83 -5.61
CA SER A 223 16.58 2.06 -4.92
C SER A 223 15.49 1.77 -3.89
N TYR A 224 15.77 2.05 -2.62
CA TYR A 224 14.88 1.77 -1.51
C TYR A 224 14.43 3.05 -0.79
N ASP A 225 13.11 3.23 -0.65
CA ASP A 225 12.51 4.26 0.21
C ASP A 225 11.65 3.57 1.28
N PRO A 226 12.17 3.39 2.51
CA PRO A 226 11.42 2.74 3.58
C PRO A 226 10.05 3.35 3.81
N ASN A 227 9.86 4.67 3.58
CA ASN A 227 8.58 5.36 3.64
C ASN A 227 7.65 4.87 4.78
N LEU A 228 8.15 4.84 6.01
CA LEU A 228 7.47 4.21 7.15
C LEU A 228 6.04 4.71 7.33
N ARG A 229 5.12 3.76 7.55
CA ARG A 229 3.72 3.97 7.90
C ARG A 229 3.36 3.11 9.11
N LEU A 230 3.73 3.56 10.31
CA LEU A 230 3.55 2.79 11.55
C LEU A 230 2.17 2.12 11.73
N PRO A 231 1.03 2.74 11.36
CA PRO A 231 -0.29 2.10 11.49
C PRO A 231 -0.51 0.82 10.67
N LEU A 232 0.32 0.57 9.65
CA LEU A 232 0.24 -0.65 8.84
C LEU A 232 1.01 -1.82 9.45
N TRP A 233 1.90 -1.57 10.41
CA TRP A 233 2.78 -2.57 10.99
C TRP A 233 2.19 -3.14 12.28
N PRO A 234 2.37 -4.44 12.55
CA PRO A 234 1.97 -5.07 13.82
C PRO A 234 2.57 -4.38 15.05
N SER A 235 3.81 -3.90 14.96
CA SER A 235 4.48 -3.12 16.00
C SER A 235 5.62 -2.27 15.41
N PRO A 236 6.08 -1.21 16.12
CA PRO A 236 7.26 -0.45 15.71
C PRO A 236 8.53 -1.29 15.59
N ASP A 237 8.72 -2.27 16.48
CA ASP A 237 9.87 -3.18 16.46
C ASP A 237 9.82 -4.09 15.22
N ASN A 238 8.66 -4.64 14.90
CA ASN A 238 8.48 -5.42 13.68
C ASN A 238 8.75 -4.57 12.43
N ALA A 239 8.26 -3.32 12.39
CA ALA A 239 8.55 -2.40 11.30
C ALA A 239 10.06 -2.17 11.15
N ARG A 240 10.76 -1.96 12.25
CA ARG A 240 12.21 -1.77 12.27
C ARG A 240 12.94 -3.00 11.72
N ASP A 241 12.63 -4.18 12.26
CA ASP A 241 13.33 -5.41 11.90
C ASP A 241 13.11 -5.76 10.43
N GLU A 242 11.89 -5.62 9.93
CA GLU A 242 11.55 -5.90 8.53
C GLU A 242 12.17 -4.87 7.57
N ILE A 243 12.11 -3.59 7.90
CA ILE A 243 12.78 -2.55 7.10
C ILE A 243 14.29 -2.77 7.03
N LEU A 244 14.90 -3.16 8.15
CA LEU A 244 16.34 -3.39 8.21
C LEU A 244 16.76 -4.72 7.56
N SER A 245 15.85 -5.69 7.46
CA SER A 245 16.15 -7.01 6.88
C SER A 245 16.66 -6.97 5.43
N ILE A 246 16.28 -5.93 4.68
CA ILE A 246 16.71 -5.71 3.29
C ILE A 246 17.63 -4.50 3.14
N TRP A 247 18.08 -3.88 4.23
CA TRP A 247 18.82 -2.62 4.20
C TRP A 247 20.09 -2.71 3.36
N ASP A 248 20.92 -3.71 3.64
CA ASP A 248 22.21 -3.92 2.95
C ASP A 248 22.04 -4.51 1.53
N THR A 249 20.80 -4.77 1.11
CA THR A 249 20.54 -5.24 -0.25
C THR A 249 20.52 -4.09 -1.25
N ALA A 250 20.07 -2.90 -0.82
CA ALA A 250 19.86 -1.72 -1.65
C ALA A 250 21.16 -0.96 -1.95
N ASP A 251 21.26 -0.38 -3.14
CA ASP A 251 22.40 0.46 -3.53
C ASP A 251 22.18 1.94 -3.17
N ILE A 252 20.91 2.38 -3.20
CA ILE A 252 20.51 3.75 -2.83
C ILE A 252 19.37 3.66 -1.82
N ILE A 253 19.52 4.31 -0.67
CA ILE A 253 18.47 4.38 0.36
C ILE A 253 18.06 5.83 0.57
N LYS A 254 16.78 6.14 0.38
CA LYS A 254 16.19 7.43 0.74
C LYS A 254 15.74 7.39 2.19
N VAL A 255 16.33 8.24 3.02
CA VAL A 255 15.93 8.40 4.44
C VAL A 255 15.29 9.76 4.65
N ILE A 256 14.23 9.80 5.46
CA ILE A 256 13.58 11.04 5.89
C ILE A 256 13.77 11.18 7.40
N PHE A 257 14.21 12.35 7.84
CA PHE A 257 14.33 12.66 9.25
C PHE A 257 12.96 13.07 9.79
N ILE A 258 12.29 12.18 10.51
CA ILE A 258 11.11 12.50 11.34
C ILE A 258 11.62 12.49 12.79
N GLY A 259 11.48 13.61 13.49
CA GLY A 259 12.20 13.92 14.74
C GLY A 259 12.25 12.81 15.79
N TYR A 260 13.37 12.77 16.54
CA TYR A 260 13.74 11.95 17.71
C TYR A 260 13.49 10.43 17.72
N ILE A 261 12.66 9.88 16.83
CA ILE A 261 12.14 8.52 16.95
C ILE A 261 12.79 7.51 15.99
N TRP A 262 13.64 7.92 15.03
CA TRP A 262 14.18 6.94 14.07
C TRP A 262 15.70 6.84 13.90
N ILE A 263 16.49 7.87 14.23
CA ILE A 263 17.96 7.83 14.03
C ILE A 263 18.76 7.76 15.34
N CYS A 264 18.14 7.94 16.52
CA CYS A 264 18.87 7.85 17.79
C CYS A 264 19.42 6.44 18.10
N TYR A 265 18.92 5.38 17.47
CA TYR A 265 19.50 4.03 17.59
C TYR A 265 20.40 3.62 16.42
N LEU A 266 20.38 4.34 15.29
CA LEU A 266 21.34 4.11 14.20
C LEU A 266 22.65 4.89 14.40
N SER A 267 22.62 5.95 15.21
CA SER A 267 23.78 6.81 15.48
C SER A 267 24.85 6.19 16.40
N LEU A 268 24.69 4.92 16.81
CA LEU A 268 25.66 4.21 17.66
C LEU A 268 26.52 3.18 16.92
N TYR A 269 26.28 2.91 15.63
CA TYR A 269 27.04 1.87 14.91
C TYR A 269 27.53 2.21 13.49
N ILE A 270 27.37 3.44 13.01
CA ILE A 270 28.00 3.86 11.75
C ILE A 270 28.73 5.18 11.98
N TRP A 271 29.92 5.07 12.56
CA TRP A 271 30.99 6.07 12.47
C TRP A 271 32.22 5.36 11.91
N ILE A 272 32.75 5.93 10.82
CA ILE A 272 33.94 5.55 10.03
C ILE A 272 33.72 4.46 8.99
#